data_AF-A0A3A8HNG2-F1
#
_entry.id   AF-A0A3A8HNG2-F1
#
_cell.length_a   1.000
_cell.length_b   1.000
_cell.length_c   1.000
_cell.angle_alpha   90.00
_cell.angle_beta   90.00
_cell.angle_gamma   90.00
#
_symmetry.space_group_name_H-M   'P 1'
#
loop_
_entity.id
_entity.type
_entity.pdbx_description
1 polymer ?
#
loop_
_entity_poly.entity_id
_entity_poly.type
_entity_poly.pdbx_seq_one_letter_code
_entity_poly.pdbx_strand_id
1 'polypeptide(L)'
;MAGKSDTERSDVARIRAVLARELETINEYEAFAEDSSSPEVRAFFLHLVAEEKEHVSEATHMLRLLDKGQDAHFAKPFVAGHFQQAVGEVPAEAEPTPATVRAPPTPAVGRLTAEPLTSLPPQRLIYGVPAPPPSANSHPLTVGTLRRGGGGGGGSGSGR
;
A
#
# COMPACT_ATOMS: atom_id res chain seq x y z
N MET A 1 -15.95 -26.16 16.77
CA MET A 1 -15.62 -24.87 17.41
C MET A 1 -15.49 -23.83 16.31
N ALA A 2 -16.57 -23.12 15.98
CA ALA A 2 -16.49 -22.01 15.04
C ALA A 2 -15.84 -20.83 15.77
N GLY A 3 -14.68 -20.37 15.28
CA GLY A 3 -14.05 -19.15 15.77
C GLY A 3 -15.02 -17.98 15.65
N LYS A 4 -15.03 -17.12 16.67
CA LYS A 4 -15.88 -15.93 16.75
C LYS A 4 -15.91 -15.21 15.40
N SER A 5 -17.10 -15.02 14.83
CA SER A 5 -17.30 -14.32 13.55
C SER A 5 -16.75 -12.90 13.62
N ASP A 6 -16.50 -12.26 12.48
CA ASP A 6 -16.03 -10.86 12.35
C ASP A 6 -16.85 -9.84 13.19
N THR A 7 -18.04 -10.25 13.64
CA THR A 7 -18.89 -9.57 14.61
C THR A 7 -18.22 -9.31 15.98
N GLU A 8 -17.33 -10.18 16.48
CA GLU A 8 -16.77 -10.06 17.83
C GLU A 8 -15.31 -9.56 17.89
N ARG A 9 -14.91 -8.63 17.01
CA ARG A 9 -13.66 -7.88 17.27
C ARG A 9 -13.87 -6.87 18.40
N SER A 10 -12.97 -6.88 19.38
CA SER A 10 -12.89 -5.82 20.39
C SER A 10 -12.63 -4.47 19.74
N ASP A 11 -13.03 -3.39 20.39
CA ASP A 11 -12.82 -2.03 19.87
C ASP A 11 -11.34 -1.74 19.61
N VAL A 12 -10.45 -2.22 20.49
CA VAL A 12 -8.99 -2.14 20.26
C VAL A 12 -8.57 -2.83 18.96
N ALA A 13 -9.12 -4.01 18.65
CA ALA A 13 -8.82 -4.69 17.39
C ALA A 13 -9.38 -3.96 16.17
N ARG A 14 -10.51 -3.24 16.31
CA ARG A 14 -11.07 -2.39 15.26
C ARG A 14 -10.20 -1.16 15.02
N ILE A 15 -9.76 -0.47 16.07
CA ILE A 15 -8.84 0.68 15.95
C ILE A 15 -7.52 0.28 15.30
N ARG A 16 -6.94 -0.87 15.67
CA ARG A 16 -5.73 -1.37 15.00
C ARG A 16 -5.96 -1.66 13.52
N ALA A 17 -7.14 -2.17 13.15
CA ALA A 17 -7.47 -2.43 11.75
C ALA A 17 -7.63 -1.13 10.94
N VAL A 18 -8.25 -0.10 11.52
CA VAL A 18 -8.33 1.24 10.92
C VAL A 18 -6.93 1.81 10.73
N LEU A 19 -6.11 1.86 11.78
CA LEU A 19 -4.73 2.36 11.71
C LEU A 19 -3.91 1.67 10.62
N ALA A 20 -4.05 0.34 10.47
CA ALA A 20 -3.37 -0.40 9.42
C ALA A 20 -3.89 -0.01 8.01
N ARG A 21 -5.20 0.18 7.85
CA ARG A 21 -5.81 0.60 6.59
C ARG A 21 -5.36 2.00 6.19
N GLU A 22 -5.39 2.97 7.10
CA GLU A 22 -5.03 4.35 6.74
C GLU A 22 -3.56 4.46 6.33
N LEU A 23 -2.66 3.69 6.97
CA LEU A 23 -1.26 3.61 6.55
C LEU A 23 -1.09 2.98 5.16
N GLU A 24 -1.87 1.96 4.83
CA GLU A 24 -1.90 1.37 3.48
C GLU A 24 -2.41 2.40 2.45
N THR A 25 -3.51 3.09 2.76
CA THR A 25 -4.12 4.11 1.91
C THR A 25 -3.19 5.30 1.66
N ILE A 26 -2.43 5.75 2.66
CA ILE A 26 -1.40 6.79 2.47
C ILE A 26 -0.38 6.33 1.43
N ASN A 27 0.17 5.12 1.57
CA ASN A 27 1.17 4.60 0.64
C ASN A 27 0.61 4.50 -0.80
N GLU A 28 -0.61 4.00 -0.94
CA GLU A 28 -1.27 3.88 -2.25
C GLU A 28 -1.52 5.25 -2.89
N TYR A 29 -2.06 6.20 -2.14
CA TYR A 29 -2.40 7.52 -2.68
C TYR A 29 -1.16 8.38 -2.96
N GLU A 30 -0.08 8.24 -2.18
CA GLU A 30 1.20 8.86 -2.52
C GLU A 30 1.74 8.30 -3.84
N ALA A 31 1.69 6.98 -4.06
CA ALA A 31 2.10 6.36 -5.33
C ALA A 31 1.22 6.82 -6.50
N PHE A 32 -0.11 6.90 -6.32
CA PHE A 32 -1.00 7.42 -7.36
C PHE A 32 -0.75 8.90 -7.67
N ALA A 33 -0.41 9.71 -6.68
CA ALA A 33 -0.05 11.11 -6.87
C ALA A 33 1.27 11.25 -7.66
N GLU A 34 2.26 10.40 -7.37
CA GLU A 34 3.55 10.34 -8.06
C GLU A 34 3.40 9.94 -9.54
N ASP A 35 2.62 8.88 -9.80
CA ASP A 35 2.42 8.32 -11.15
C ASP A 35 1.48 9.17 -12.02
N SER A 36 0.73 10.10 -11.44
CA SER A 36 -0.27 10.89 -12.17
C SER A 36 0.34 11.98 -13.05
N SER A 37 -0.08 12.00 -14.31
CA SER A 37 0.28 13.05 -15.28
C SER A 37 -0.67 14.26 -15.26
N SER A 38 -1.86 14.14 -14.65
CA SER A 38 -2.78 15.27 -14.48
C SER A 38 -2.48 16.03 -13.19
N PRO A 39 -2.20 17.34 -13.26
CA PRO A 39 -1.94 18.13 -12.06
C PRO A 39 -3.15 18.18 -11.11
N GLU A 40 -4.38 18.17 -11.63
CA GLU A 40 -5.61 18.15 -10.84
C GLU A 40 -5.79 16.82 -10.10
N VAL A 41 -5.56 15.69 -10.77
CA VAL A 41 -5.65 14.35 -10.13
C VAL A 41 -4.55 14.17 -9.08
N ARG A 42 -3.33 14.63 -9.37
CA ARG A 42 -2.24 14.63 -8.38
C ARG A 42 -2.61 15.47 -7.15
N ALA A 43 -3.13 16.68 -7.33
CA ALA A 43 -3.55 17.53 -6.22
C ALA A 43 -4.68 16.88 -5.40
N PHE A 44 -5.62 16.19 -6.04
CA PHE A 44 -6.66 15.42 -5.36
C PHE A 44 -6.09 14.33 -4.45
N PHE A 45 -5.19 13.47 -4.97
CA PHE A 45 -4.60 12.43 -4.13
C PHE A 45 -3.72 12.99 -3.01
N LEU A 46 -2.97 14.06 -3.25
CA LEU A 46 -2.19 14.73 -2.19
C LEU A 46 -3.08 15.30 -1.08
N HIS A 47 -4.28 15.77 -1.41
CA HIS A 47 -5.26 16.18 -0.43
C HIS A 47 -5.76 15.00 0.41
N LEU A 48 -6.13 13.88 -0.23
CA LEU A 48 -6.55 12.67 0.49
C LEU A 48 -5.44 12.15 1.43
N VAL A 49 -4.19 12.11 0.97
CA VAL A 49 -3.03 11.72 1.80
C VAL A 49 -2.93 12.56 3.06
N ALA A 50 -3.24 13.86 2.98
CA ALA A 50 -3.22 14.73 4.15
C ALA A 50 -4.32 14.36 5.15
N GLU A 51 -5.54 14.08 4.69
CA GLU A 51 -6.66 13.63 5.53
C GLU A 51 -6.37 12.28 6.20
N GLU A 52 -5.84 11.31 5.46
CA GLU A 52 -5.53 10.00 6.06
C GLU A 52 -4.41 10.07 7.11
N LYS A 53 -3.46 11.01 6.98
CA LYS A 53 -2.46 11.28 8.01
C LYS A 53 -3.10 11.83 9.29
N GLU A 54 -4.18 12.62 9.18
CA GLU A 54 -4.98 13.04 10.33
C GLU A 54 -5.68 11.82 10.98
N HIS A 55 -6.32 10.96 10.19
CA HIS A 55 -6.96 9.74 10.68
C HIS A 55 -5.97 8.79 11.39
N VAL A 56 -4.75 8.62 10.86
CA VAL A 56 -3.67 7.86 11.52
C VAL A 56 -3.37 8.43 12.91
N SER A 57 -3.33 9.75 13.05
CA SER A 57 -3.06 10.41 14.32
C SER A 57 -4.20 10.17 15.33
N GLU A 58 -5.45 10.26 14.90
CA GLU A 58 -6.64 10.02 15.72
C GLU A 58 -6.75 8.56 16.17
N ALA A 59 -6.58 7.61 15.24
CA ALA A 59 -6.59 6.19 15.53
C ALA A 59 -5.45 5.81 16.49
N THR A 60 -4.26 6.38 16.30
CA THR A 60 -3.11 6.20 17.20
C THR A 60 -3.41 6.76 18.60
N HIS A 61 -4.01 7.94 18.69
CA HIS A 61 -4.42 8.52 19.97
C HIS A 61 -5.41 7.61 20.71
N MET A 62 -6.44 7.12 20.01
CA MET A 62 -7.42 6.19 20.56
C MET A 62 -6.78 4.87 21.02
N LEU A 63 -5.83 4.33 20.25
CA LEU A 63 -5.09 3.12 20.62
C LEU A 63 -4.33 3.31 21.94
N ARG A 64 -3.67 4.46 22.12
CA ARG A 64 -2.95 4.78 23.37
C ARG A 64 -3.89 4.92 24.58
N LEU A 65 -5.09 5.43 24.38
CA LEU A 65 -6.08 5.52 25.45
C LEU A 65 -6.56 4.13 25.90
N LEU A 66 -6.86 3.24 24.95
CA LEU A 66 -7.55 1.97 25.19
C LEU A 66 -6.61 0.79 25.48
N ASP A 67 -5.37 0.82 24.99
CA ASP A 67 -4.40 -0.26 25.16
C ASP A 67 -3.18 0.20 25.99
N LYS A 68 -3.24 -0.06 27.29
CA LYS A 68 -2.18 0.31 28.24
C LYS A 68 -0.86 -0.42 27.98
N GLY A 69 -0.92 -1.63 27.42
CA GLY A 69 0.28 -2.38 27.06
C GLY A 69 1.02 -1.67 25.93
N GLN A 70 0.29 -1.31 24.87
CA GLN A 70 0.84 -0.54 23.75
C GLN A 70 1.26 0.87 24.15
N ASP A 71 0.49 1.58 24.98
CA ASP A 71 0.85 2.94 25.45
C ASP A 71 2.17 2.94 26.23
N ALA A 72 2.42 1.89 27.02
CA ALA A 72 3.71 1.73 27.71
C ALA A 72 4.91 1.63 26.74
N HIS A 73 4.71 1.21 25.49
CA HIS A 73 5.77 1.26 24.47
C HIS A 73 5.99 2.66 23.92
N PHE A 74 4.95 3.49 23.80
CA PHE A 74 5.09 4.89 23.36
C PHE A 74 5.81 5.77 24.38
N ALA A 75 5.74 5.43 25.68
CA ALA A 75 6.43 6.19 26.74
C ALA A 75 7.92 5.82 26.89
N LYS A 76 8.37 4.72 26.29
CA LYS A 76 9.76 4.29 26.38
C LYS A 76 10.63 5.15 25.46
N PRO A 77 11.80 5.63 25.91
CA PRO A 77 12.77 6.25 25.02
C PRO A 77 13.24 5.20 23.99
N PHE A 78 13.38 5.61 22.74
CA PHE A 78 13.93 4.75 21.70
C PHE A 78 15.40 4.45 22.02
N VAL A 79 15.72 3.19 22.24
CA VAL A 79 17.11 2.74 22.38
C VAL A 79 17.67 2.60 20.96
N ALA A 80 18.63 3.44 20.60
CA ALA A 80 19.23 3.46 19.26
C ALA A 80 19.76 2.09 18.80
N GLY A 81 20.15 1.23 19.75
CA GLY A 81 20.64 -0.12 19.50
C GLY A 81 19.67 -1.05 18.75
N HIS A 82 18.36 -0.77 18.75
CA HIS A 82 17.39 -1.55 17.95
C HIS A 82 17.56 -1.36 16.43
N PHE A 83 18.15 -0.25 15.98
CA PHE A 83 18.36 0.05 14.55
C PHE A 83 19.85 -0.02 14.14
N GLN A 84 20.77 0.09 15.09
CA GLN A 84 22.21 0.15 14.81
C GLN A 84 22.87 -1.21 14.52
N GLN A 85 22.22 -2.34 14.83
CA GLN A 85 22.75 -3.66 14.45
C GLN A 85 22.80 -3.88 12.93
N ALA A 86 22.12 -3.06 12.12
CA ALA A 86 22.13 -3.19 10.66
C ALA A 86 23.22 -2.36 9.95
N VAL A 87 23.96 -1.48 10.65
CA VAL A 87 24.97 -0.58 10.05
C VAL A 87 26.35 -0.76 10.68
N GLY A 88 26.64 -1.95 11.20
CA GLY A 88 27.83 -2.24 11.99
C GLY A 88 28.74 -3.30 11.38
N GLU A 89 29.14 -3.16 10.11
CA GLU A 89 30.33 -3.81 9.52
C GLU A 89 30.64 -3.20 8.14
N VAL A 90 31.07 -1.93 8.12
CA VAL A 90 31.82 -1.39 6.98
C VAL A 90 33.19 -1.00 7.54
N PRO A 91 34.28 -1.69 7.18
CA PRO A 91 35.63 -1.28 7.56
C PRO A 91 35.87 0.16 7.10
N ALA A 92 36.41 0.98 7.99
CA ALA A 92 36.80 2.35 7.69
C ALA A 92 37.83 2.35 6.55
N GLU A 93 37.38 2.69 5.35
CA GLU A 93 38.26 2.94 4.21
C GLU A 93 38.93 4.31 4.41
N ALA A 94 40.25 4.27 4.45
CA ALA A 94 41.12 5.41 4.75
C ALA A 94 40.99 6.53 3.71
N GLU A 95 41.23 7.77 4.16
CA GLU A 95 41.17 9.01 3.39
C GLU A 95 42.01 8.98 2.08
N PRO A 96 41.55 9.62 0.99
CA PRO A 96 42.30 9.65 -0.26
C PRO A 96 43.36 10.77 -0.26
N THR A 97 44.61 10.42 -0.55
CA THR A 97 45.67 11.37 -0.93
C THR A 97 45.50 11.83 -2.38
N PRO A 98 45.89 13.07 -2.74
CA PRO A 98 45.65 13.60 -4.07
C PRO A 98 46.80 13.33 -5.07
N ALA A 99 46.38 13.34 -6.34
CA ALA A 99 47.13 13.50 -7.59
C ALA A 99 47.74 12.25 -8.25
N THR A 100 47.29 11.93 -9.47
CA THR A 100 48.00 12.31 -10.71
C THR A 100 47.09 12.08 -11.94
N VAL A 101 47.07 13.07 -12.83
CA VAL A 101 46.31 13.10 -14.09
C VAL A 101 46.87 12.09 -15.11
N ARG A 102 45.99 11.31 -15.75
CA ARG A 102 46.28 10.73 -17.08
C ARG A 102 45.01 10.63 -17.93
N ALA A 103 45.05 11.21 -19.12
CA ALA A 103 43.99 11.27 -20.12
C ALA A 103 43.82 9.92 -20.90
N PRO A 104 42.75 9.73 -21.69
CA PRO A 104 42.05 8.45 -21.86
C PRO A 104 42.50 7.64 -23.09
N PRO A 105 42.07 6.36 -23.17
CA PRO A 105 41.61 5.82 -24.43
C PRO A 105 40.19 5.21 -24.35
N THR A 106 39.35 5.55 -25.31
CA THR A 106 38.04 4.92 -25.63
C THR A 106 38.23 3.70 -26.55
N PRO A 107 37.17 2.94 -26.91
CA PRO A 107 36.36 2.06 -26.08
C PRO A 107 36.46 0.59 -26.59
N ALA A 108 36.52 -0.39 -25.70
CA ALA A 108 36.44 -1.80 -26.10
C ALA A 108 35.07 -2.38 -25.69
N VAL A 109 34.24 -2.61 -26.71
CA VAL A 109 33.05 -3.45 -26.68
C VAL A 109 33.40 -4.82 -26.08
N GLY A 110 32.67 -5.26 -25.06
CA GLY A 110 32.76 -6.66 -24.66
C GLY A 110 32.27 -6.97 -23.27
N ARG A 111 31.15 -7.70 -23.24
CA ARG A 111 30.81 -8.72 -22.24
C ARG A 111 30.04 -8.24 -21.01
N LEU A 112 28.72 -8.34 -21.17
CA LEU A 112 27.73 -8.53 -20.11
C LEU A 112 28.23 -9.61 -19.13
N THR A 113 28.47 -9.22 -17.88
CA THR A 113 28.63 -10.18 -16.78
C THR A 113 27.26 -10.72 -16.42
N ALA A 114 27.14 -12.03 -16.57
CA ALA A 114 25.91 -12.80 -16.38
C ALA A 114 25.53 -12.85 -14.90
N GLU A 115 24.33 -12.36 -14.58
CA GLU A 115 23.58 -12.75 -13.40
C GLU A 115 23.17 -14.22 -13.55
N PRO A 116 23.26 -15.07 -12.50
CA PRO A 116 22.81 -16.45 -12.58
C PRO A 116 21.27 -16.49 -12.71
N LEU A 117 20.80 -16.98 -13.85
CA LEU A 117 19.40 -17.25 -14.13
C LEU A 117 18.84 -18.23 -13.09
N THR A 118 17.91 -17.78 -12.27
CA THR A 118 17.06 -18.64 -11.44
C THR A 118 16.41 -19.68 -12.35
N SER A 119 16.77 -20.95 -12.16
CA SER A 119 16.20 -22.09 -12.88
C SER A 119 14.78 -22.37 -12.40
N LEU A 120 13.82 -21.53 -12.82
CA LEU A 120 12.42 -21.92 -12.88
C LEU A 120 12.08 -22.29 -14.32
N PRO A 121 11.47 -23.45 -14.58
CA PRO A 121 11.08 -23.79 -15.94
C PRO A 121 10.08 -22.74 -16.46
N PRO A 122 10.20 -22.28 -17.72
CA PRO A 122 9.21 -21.38 -18.28
C PRO A 122 7.86 -22.10 -18.29
N GLN A 123 6.90 -21.60 -17.50
CA GLN A 123 5.51 -22.04 -17.60
C GLN A 123 5.02 -21.67 -19.00
N ARG A 124 4.95 -22.67 -19.90
CA ARG A 124 4.20 -22.54 -21.13
C ARG A 124 2.76 -22.25 -20.74
N LEU A 125 2.29 -21.04 -21.01
CA LEU A 125 0.87 -20.74 -21.11
C LEU A 125 0.28 -21.61 -22.23
N ILE A 126 -0.28 -22.76 -21.86
CA ILE A 126 -1.07 -23.58 -22.78
C ILE A 126 -2.44 -22.91 -22.87
N TYR A 127 -2.66 -22.13 -23.93
CA TYR A 127 -4.01 -21.78 -24.36
C TYR A 127 -4.70 -23.07 -24.81
N GLY A 128 -5.64 -23.59 -24.02
CA GLY A 128 -6.38 -24.81 -24.37
C GLY A 128 -6.89 -25.66 -23.23
N VAL A 129 -6.62 -25.32 -21.96
CA VAL A 129 -7.27 -26.03 -20.84
C VAL A 129 -8.68 -25.44 -20.66
N PRO A 130 -9.77 -26.22 -20.84
CA PRO A 130 -11.11 -25.74 -20.55
C PRO A 130 -11.22 -25.38 -19.06
N ALA A 131 -11.94 -24.29 -18.77
CA ALA A 131 -12.11 -23.81 -17.41
C ALA A 131 -12.68 -24.93 -16.51
N PRO A 132 -12.18 -25.08 -15.26
CA PRO A 132 -12.77 -26.01 -14.31
C PRO A 132 -14.26 -25.68 -14.09
N PRO A 133 -15.12 -26.69 -13.89
CA PRO A 133 -16.53 -26.45 -13.65
C PRO A 133 -16.73 -25.60 -12.39
N PRO A 134 -17.79 -24.77 -12.36
CA PRO A 134 -18.08 -23.95 -11.19
C PRO A 134 -18.27 -24.83 -9.96
N SER A 135 -17.69 -24.42 -8.83
CA SER A 135 -17.86 -25.11 -7.56
C SER A 135 -19.34 -25.08 -7.15
N ALA A 136 -19.81 -26.16 -6.52
CA ALA A 136 -21.22 -26.36 -6.14
C ALA A 136 -21.82 -25.26 -5.24
N ASN A 137 -20.99 -24.37 -4.67
CA ASN A 137 -21.38 -23.27 -3.80
C ASN A 137 -21.18 -21.88 -4.43
N SER A 138 -21.05 -21.78 -5.75
CA SER A 138 -21.00 -20.47 -6.42
C SER A 138 -22.40 -19.86 -6.47
N HIS A 139 -22.61 -18.77 -5.74
CA HIS A 139 -23.82 -17.96 -5.86
C HIS A 139 -23.67 -16.98 -7.03
N PRO A 140 -24.67 -16.86 -7.92
CA PRO A 140 -24.60 -15.92 -9.03
C PRO A 140 -24.60 -14.49 -8.50
N LEU A 141 -23.58 -13.71 -8.87
CA LEU A 141 -23.55 -12.26 -8.63
C LEU A 141 -24.69 -11.62 -9.41
N THR A 142 -25.78 -11.28 -8.72
CA THR A 142 -26.90 -10.54 -9.31
C THR A 142 -26.48 -9.08 -9.42
N VAL A 143 -26.14 -8.65 -10.64
CA VAL A 143 -25.95 -7.22 -10.93
C VAL A 143 -27.34 -6.58 -11.02
N GLY A 144 -27.68 -5.75 -10.04
CA GLY A 144 -28.95 -5.02 -9.99
C GLY A 144 -29.14 -4.13 -11.22
N THR A 145 -30.36 -4.12 -11.76
CA THR A 145 -30.73 -3.30 -12.91
C THR A 145 -30.81 -1.83 -12.50
N LEU A 146 -29.89 -1.01 -13.00
CA LEU A 146 -29.93 0.44 -12.82
C LEU A 146 -31.14 0.99 -13.60
N ARG A 147 -32.21 1.35 -12.88
CA ARG A 147 -33.42 1.96 -13.45
C ARG A 147 -33.07 3.36 -13.97
N ARG A 148 -32.88 3.50 -15.29
CA ARG A 148 -32.84 4.79 -15.98
C ARG A 148 -34.24 5.42 -15.92
N GLY A 149 -34.47 6.26 -14.92
CA GLY A 149 -35.65 7.12 -14.83
C GLY A 149 -35.25 8.57 -15.07
N GLY A 150 -35.18 8.97 -16.34
CA GLY A 150 -35.04 10.36 -16.73
C GLY A 150 -36.40 11.06 -16.76
N GLY A 151 -36.41 12.32 -16.32
CA GLY A 151 -37.25 13.39 -16.87
C GLY A 151 -38.71 13.43 -16.44
N GLY A 152 -39.10 14.50 -15.76
CA GLY A 152 -40.51 14.85 -15.57
C GLY A 152 -40.74 15.90 -14.49
N GLY A 153 -40.18 17.09 -14.68
CA GLY A 153 -40.54 18.25 -13.87
C GLY A 153 -41.92 18.80 -14.26
N GLY A 154 -42.56 19.45 -13.30
CA GLY A 154 -43.49 20.57 -13.54
C GLY A 154 -44.97 20.29 -13.38
N GLY A 155 -45.59 21.01 -12.43
CA GLY A 155 -46.80 21.77 -12.75
C GLY A 155 -48.13 21.31 -12.16
N SER A 156 -48.51 21.98 -11.06
CA SER A 156 -49.82 22.62 -10.82
C SER A 156 -51.14 21.86 -11.08
N GLY A 157 -51.95 21.75 -10.01
CA GLY A 157 -53.17 22.56 -9.88
C GLY A 157 -54.52 22.00 -10.35
N SER A 158 -55.50 22.11 -9.44
CA SER A 158 -56.97 21.95 -9.61
C SER A 158 -57.45 20.52 -9.85
N GLY A 159 -58.61 20.08 -9.36
CA GLY A 159 -59.68 20.74 -8.66
C GLY A 159 -60.93 19.86 -8.76
N ARG A 160 -61.84 20.05 -7.78
CA ARG A 160 -63.18 19.47 -7.61
C ARG A 160 -63.25 18.09 -6.98
#